data_AF-A0A6A4H338-F1
#
_entry.id   AF-A0A6A4H338-F1
#
_cell.length_a   1.000
_cell.length_b   1.000
_cell.length_c   1.000
_cell.angle_alpha   90.00
_cell.angle_beta   90.00
_cell.angle_gamma   90.00
#
_symmetry.space_group_name_H-M   'P 1'
#
loop_
_entity.id
_entity.type
_entity.pdbx_description
1 polymer ?
#
loop_
_entity_poly.entity_id
_entity_poly.type
_entity_poly.pdbx_seq_one_letter_code
_entity_poly.pdbx_strand_id
1 'polypeptide(L)'
;MKIINPSKNRDNMSTRALSSPSVQKPTSPPPLTLITSPQPGPGRSGLKPTETTTPSSSGPSTSSSTSFNLDSTTSTQTNLTSLMSSIPSSKPQQNVSPEIQSLANFIGNLRQTIEAIKGTCGFLAKSTEYVAKAGPAIKGAEELEKVRDLLQSRKAEHEAELAKLEAELSTRLQDAIKSSLRDEAVRLVKERVREELSNSVNKQLHLQLPVEVYDQTKEHPAQILQARTSVYNSEARARNSAVRASSDPLRPLQLRNGQVHPLFPLTVRNLADLSNDSVRALLEAYEVIPPLLQTEAQPVQSAGGGKNLRDGSLTREEKINSFMTFIGIPLRVIPTPSSASSSKEGKRFTSTLLISSCY
;
A
#
# COMPACT_ATOMS: atom_id res chain seq x y z
N MET A 1 -25.16 -25.75 8.38
CA MET A 1 -24.68 -24.49 7.79
C MET A 1 -23.22 -24.68 7.44
N LYS A 2 -22.89 -24.70 6.14
CA LYS A 2 -21.56 -25.05 5.61
C LYS A 2 -20.77 -23.76 5.40
N ILE A 3 -19.71 -23.57 6.18
CA ILE A 3 -18.81 -22.40 6.10
C ILE A 3 -17.84 -22.66 4.94
N ILE A 4 -17.96 -21.86 3.87
CA ILE A 4 -17.05 -21.88 2.71
C ILE A 4 -16.07 -20.73 2.90
N ASN A 5 -14.79 -21.05 3.14
CA ASN A 5 -13.68 -20.11 3.07
C ASN A 5 -13.21 -20.00 1.62
N PRO A 6 -13.14 -18.79 1.02
CA PRO A 6 -12.44 -18.61 -0.24
C PRO A 6 -10.95 -18.38 0.01
N SER A 7 -10.20 -19.25 -0.66
CA SER A 7 -8.76 -19.34 -0.70
C SER A 7 -8.10 -18.11 -1.33
N LYS A 8 -6.90 -17.83 -0.79
CA LYS A 8 -5.83 -16.96 -1.31
C LYS A 8 -5.78 -16.92 -2.84
N ASN A 9 -5.81 -15.72 -3.41
CA ASN A 9 -5.17 -15.45 -4.67
C ASN A 9 -4.25 -14.23 -4.50
N ARG A 10 -2.94 -14.47 -4.60
CA ARG A 10 -1.88 -13.52 -4.30
C ARG A 10 -0.95 -13.50 -5.51
N ASP A 11 -1.40 -12.86 -6.59
CA ASP A 11 -0.64 -12.72 -7.82
C ASP A 11 -0.42 -11.24 -8.17
N ASN A 12 0.87 -10.88 -8.22
CA ASN A 12 1.49 -9.95 -9.16
C ASN A 12 0.89 -8.55 -9.36
N MET A 13 1.28 -7.61 -8.49
CA MET A 13 1.38 -6.20 -8.86
C MET A 13 2.77 -5.90 -9.41
N SER A 14 2.91 -6.04 -10.72
CA SER A 14 4.05 -5.54 -11.50
C SER A 14 3.98 -4.02 -11.52
N THR A 15 4.92 -3.36 -10.83
CA THR A 15 5.12 -1.92 -10.80
C THR A 15 5.57 -1.40 -12.16
N ARG A 16 4.61 -0.97 -12.99
CA ARG A 16 4.87 -0.22 -14.22
C ARG A 16 4.98 1.27 -13.86
N ALA A 17 6.20 1.79 -13.87
CA ALA A 17 6.48 3.22 -13.73
C ALA A 17 5.80 4.00 -14.85
N LEU A 18 4.76 4.77 -14.49
CA LEU A 18 4.14 5.76 -15.36
C LEU A 18 4.95 7.05 -15.26
N SER A 19 5.59 7.38 -16.37
CA SER A 19 6.16 8.67 -16.69
C SER A 19 5.07 9.75 -16.71
N SER A 20 5.21 10.76 -15.85
CA SER A 20 4.37 11.93 -15.79
C SER A 20 4.50 12.80 -17.05
N PRO A 21 3.40 13.19 -17.73
CA PRO A 21 3.46 14.27 -18.70
C PRO A 21 3.51 15.62 -17.95
N SER A 22 4.52 16.41 -18.29
CA SER A 22 4.72 17.79 -17.86
C SER A 22 3.54 18.66 -18.33
N VAL A 23 2.63 18.99 -17.42
CA VAL A 23 1.55 19.95 -17.67
C VAL A 23 2.12 21.35 -17.51
N GLN A 24 2.21 22.06 -18.64
CA GLN A 24 2.56 23.48 -18.67
C GLN A 24 1.51 24.29 -17.90
N LYS A 25 2.02 25.01 -16.91
CA LYS A 25 1.34 25.99 -16.06
C LYS A 25 0.73 27.12 -16.92
N PRO A 26 -0.59 27.38 -16.86
CA PRO A 26 -1.15 28.56 -17.48
C PRO A 26 -0.76 29.81 -16.70
N THR A 27 -0.30 30.79 -17.47
CA THR A 27 0.15 32.12 -17.09
C THR A 27 -0.97 32.88 -16.36
N SER A 28 -0.60 33.45 -15.20
CA SER A 28 -1.40 34.35 -14.37
C SER A 28 -1.88 35.59 -15.15
N PRO A 29 -3.14 36.04 -14.99
CA PRO A 29 -3.52 37.41 -15.32
C PRO A 29 -2.95 38.41 -14.28
N PRO A 30 -2.77 39.70 -14.65
CA PRO A 30 -2.16 40.72 -13.80
C PRO A 30 -3.08 41.16 -12.62
N PRO A 31 -2.51 41.63 -11.50
CA PRO A 31 -3.28 42.09 -10.35
C PRO A 31 -3.91 43.46 -10.62
N LEU A 32 -5.22 43.56 -10.38
CA LEU A 32 -5.91 44.84 -10.30
C LEU A 32 -5.50 45.55 -9.01
N THR A 33 -5.10 46.80 -9.21
CA THR A 33 -4.60 47.76 -8.23
C THR A 33 -5.62 48.04 -7.13
N LEU A 34 -5.17 47.84 -5.88
CA LEU A 34 -5.82 48.31 -4.65
C LEU A 34 -6.02 49.82 -4.69
N ILE A 35 -7.28 50.26 -4.65
CA ILE A 35 -7.64 51.60 -4.19
C ILE A 35 -7.82 51.50 -2.68
N THR A 36 -6.75 51.88 -1.98
CA THR A 36 -6.73 52.19 -0.56
C THR A 36 -7.34 53.58 -0.36
N SER A 37 -8.30 53.72 0.55
CA SER A 37 -8.47 54.96 1.30
C SER A 37 -9.05 54.69 2.71
N PRO A 38 -8.69 55.54 3.69
CA PRO A 38 -8.71 55.22 5.12
C PRO A 38 -9.84 55.96 5.85
N GLN A 39 -10.26 55.49 7.02
CA GLN A 39 -10.58 56.34 8.20
C GLN A 39 -11.06 55.51 9.41
N PRO A 40 -11.03 56.09 10.64
CA PRO A 40 -10.64 55.39 11.85
C PRO A 40 -11.70 55.43 12.96
N GLY A 41 -11.46 54.62 13.99
CA GLY A 41 -11.83 54.96 15.36
C GLY A 41 -13.01 54.20 15.97
N PRO A 42 -13.27 54.42 17.27
CA PRO A 42 -12.75 53.54 18.32
C PRO A 42 -13.81 53.12 19.37
N GLY A 43 -13.52 52.09 20.16
CA GLY A 43 -14.25 51.75 21.39
C GLY A 43 -14.07 50.27 21.74
N ARG A 44 -13.18 49.86 22.67
CA ARG A 44 -13.30 50.00 24.14
C ARG A 44 -14.58 49.29 24.59
N SER A 45 -14.54 48.10 25.21
CA SER A 45 -14.04 47.72 26.54
C SER A 45 -14.38 46.22 26.72
N GLY A 46 -13.76 45.37 27.53
CA GLY A 46 -12.80 45.51 28.62
C GLY A 46 -12.75 44.19 29.41
N LEU A 47 -11.81 44.15 30.37
CA LEU A 47 -11.82 43.35 31.62
C LEU A 47 -11.43 41.85 31.56
N LYS A 48 -10.11 41.59 31.78
CA LYS A 48 -9.45 40.92 32.94
C LYS A 48 -10.34 40.33 34.08
N PRO A 49 -9.84 39.56 35.08
CA PRO A 49 -8.67 38.64 35.28
C PRO A 49 -9.12 37.26 35.90
N THR A 50 -8.23 36.55 36.62
CA THR A 50 -8.43 35.62 37.79
C THR A 50 -8.12 34.15 37.44
N GLU A 51 -6.91 33.64 37.71
CA GLU A 51 -6.41 32.99 38.95
C GLU A 51 -6.79 31.50 39.11
N THR A 52 -5.81 30.72 39.59
CA THR A 52 -5.91 29.67 40.63
C THR A 52 -6.90 28.52 40.34
N THR A 53 -6.53 27.24 40.34
CA THR A 53 -6.24 26.44 41.55
C THR A 53 -5.88 25.03 41.12
N THR A 54 -4.95 24.41 41.85
CA THR A 54 -4.81 22.95 42.00
C THR A 54 -6.14 22.27 42.37
N PRO A 55 -6.28 20.98 42.09
CA PRO A 55 -6.65 20.11 43.20
C PRO A 55 -5.84 18.81 43.30
N SER A 56 -5.75 18.41 44.55
CA SER A 56 -5.23 17.18 45.13
C SER A 56 -6.18 15.99 44.93
N SER A 57 -5.69 14.79 45.25
CA SER A 57 -6.42 13.59 45.71
C SER A 57 -7.14 12.71 44.68
N SER A 58 -6.65 11.47 44.49
CA SER A 58 -7.15 10.27 45.22
C SER A 58 -6.48 8.99 44.70
N GLY A 59 -6.03 8.12 45.62
CA GLY A 59 -5.32 6.87 45.33
C GLY A 59 -6.17 5.75 44.72
N PRO A 60 -5.56 4.58 44.50
CA PRO A 60 -6.02 3.43 45.26
C PRO A 60 -4.88 2.70 45.97
N SER A 61 -5.17 2.38 47.22
CA SER A 61 -4.52 1.41 48.06
C SER A 61 -4.63 0.02 47.43
N THR A 62 -3.50 -0.59 47.09
CA THR A 62 -3.39 -2.04 46.96
C THR A 62 -2.30 -2.53 47.89
N SER A 63 -2.75 -2.78 49.13
CA SER A 63 -2.34 -3.90 49.95
C SER A 63 -2.00 -5.13 49.11
N SER A 64 -0.86 -5.79 49.38
CA SER A 64 -0.75 -7.26 49.42
C SER A 64 0.66 -7.70 49.80
N SER A 65 0.77 -8.21 51.03
CA SER A 65 1.59 -9.36 51.43
C SER A 65 3.10 -9.32 51.14
N THR A 66 3.78 -8.76 52.13
CA THR A 66 5.05 -9.24 52.68
C THR A 66 4.99 -10.75 52.91
N SER A 67 5.80 -11.53 52.19
CA SER A 67 6.07 -12.94 52.47
C SER A 67 7.57 -13.11 52.65
N PHE A 68 8.05 -12.80 53.86
CA PHE A 68 9.37 -13.21 54.32
C PHE A 68 9.33 -14.71 54.61
N ASN A 69 9.64 -15.55 53.62
CA ASN A 69 10.06 -16.92 53.87
C ASN A 69 11.55 -16.91 54.19
N LEU A 70 11.86 -16.69 55.47
CA LEU A 70 13.15 -17.03 56.05
C LEU A 70 13.12 -18.54 56.33
N ASP A 71 13.51 -19.36 55.35
CA ASP A 71 13.84 -20.77 55.60
C ASP A 71 15.15 -20.83 56.39
N SER A 72 15.03 -20.60 57.69
CA SER A 72 16.03 -20.88 58.71
C SER A 72 15.77 -22.27 59.28
N THR A 73 16.08 -23.31 58.50
CA THR A 73 16.04 -24.69 59.00
C THR A 73 17.28 -25.45 58.56
N THR A 74 18.40 -25.19 59.21
CA THR A 74 19.39 -26.24 59.47
C THR A 74 19.97 -26.04 60.85
N SER A 75 19.09 -26.13 61.85
CA SER A 75 19.46 -26.43 63.23
C SER A 75 20.01 -27.85 63.29
N THR A 76 21.30 -27.99 63.02
CA THR A 76 22.07 -29.19 63.35
C THR A 76 22.21 -29.22 64.87
N GLN A 77 21.18 -29.76 65.51
CA GLN A 77 21.11 -30.04 66.94
C GLN A 77 22.11 -31.17 67.22
N THR A 78 23.37 -30.81 67.50
CA THR A 78 24.34 -31.71 68.13
C THR A 78 23.83 -32.06 69.52
N ASN A 79 23.09 -33.16 69.62
CA ASN A 79 22.79 -33.86 70.85
C ASN A 79 24.11 -34.24 71.53
N LEU A 80 24.52 -33.46 72.53
CA LEU A 80 25.50 -33.84 73.54
C LEU A 80 24.83 -34.86 74.48
N THR A 81 24.70 -36.10 74.01
CA THR A 81 24.27 -37.22 74.85
C THR A 81 25.44 -37.62 75.73
N SER A 82 25.39 -37.08 76.95
CA SER A 82 25.91 -37.61 78.21
C SER A 82 26.50 -39.03 78.14
N LEU A 83 27.82 -39.12 78.34
CA LEU A 83 28.51 -40.34 78.72
C LEU A 83 28.13 -40.72 80.16
N MET A 84 27.34 -41.79 80.33
CA MET A 84 27.35 -42.56 81.58
C MET A 84 28.45 -43.61 81.48
N SER A 85 29.57 -43.34 82.14
CA SER A 85 30.63 -44.31 82.40
C SER A 85 30.41 -44.92 83.79
N SER A 86 30.10 -46.21 83.84
CA SER A 86 30.07 -47.03 85.05
C SER A 86 31.24 -48.01 85.04
N ILE A 87 32.27 -47.75 85.86
CA ILE A 87 33.31 -48.73 86.20
C ILE A 87 33.53 -48.70 87.72
N PRO A 88 33.57 -49.87 88.39
CA PRO A 88 33.56 -49.98 89.85
C PRO A 88 34.89 -49.61 90.51
N SER A 89 34.73 -48.98 91.67
CA SER A 89 35.77 -48.63 92.64
C SER A 89 36.25 -49.86 93.42
N SER A 90 37.57 -50.08 93.46
CA SER A 90 38.23 -50.86 94.51
C SER A 90 39.40 -50.06 95.11
N LYS A 91 39.42 -50.04 96.45
CA LYS A 91 40.36 -49.31 97.34
C LYS A 91 41.79 -49.90 97.28
N PRO A 92 42.83 -49.16 97.68
CA PRO A 92 43.20 -49.12 99.10
C PRO A 92 43.51 -47.73 99.65
N GLN A 93 43.30 -47.58 100.96
CA GLN A 93 43.58 -46.40 101.77
C GLN A 93 45.08 -46.08 101.78
N GLN A 94 45.41 -44.82 101.53
CA GLN A 94 46.67 -44.22 101.98
C GLN A 94 46.32 -42.86 102.58
N ASN A 95 46.52 -42.73 103.89
CA ASN A 95 46.38 -41.48 104.64
C ASN A 95 47.44 -40.49 104.11
N VAL A 96 47.06 -39.70 103.10
CA VAL A 96 47.82 -38.55 102.66
C VAL A 96 47.30 -37.30 103.36
N SER A 97 48.23 -36.47 103.81
CA SER A 97 47.99 -35.19 104.47
C SER A 97 46.96 -34.34 103.70
N PRO A 98 45.99 -33.69 104.38
CA PRO A 98 44.92 -32.89 103.75
C PRO A 98 45.44 -31.78 102.83
N GLU A 99 46.67 -31.31 103.04
CA GLU A 99 47.33 -30.29 102.23
C GLU A 99 47.81 -30.82 100.86
N ILE A 100 48.15 -32.11 100.76
CA ILE A 100 48.52 -32.74 99.48
C ILE A 100 47.25 -33.03 98.66
N GLN A 101 46.13 -33.35 99.33
CA GLN A 101 44.81 -33.49 98.67
C GLN A 101 44.28 -32.15 98.14
N SER A 102 44.45 -31.04 98.88
CA SER A 102 44.05 -29.72 98.39
C SER A 102 44.89 -29.28 97.19
N LEU A 103 46.19 -29.56 97.17
CA LEU A 103 47.07 -29.31 96.03
C LEU A 103 46.71 -30.18 94.81
N ALA A 104 46.40 -31.46 95.01
CA ALA A 104 45.96 -32.35 93.93
C ALA A 104 44.62 -31.88 93.33
N ASN A 105 43.67 -31.43 94.16
CA ASN A 105 42.41 -30.83 93.72
C ASN A 105 42.63 -29.52 92.96
N PHE A 106 43.57 -28.68 93.40
CA PHE A 106 43.93 -27.44 92.71
C PHE A 106 44.58 -27.70 91.34
N ILE A 107 45.54 -28.64 91.27
CA ILE A 107 46.17 -29.04 90.00
C ILE A 107 45.13 -29.68 89.06
N GLY A 108 44.20 -30.47 89.60
CA GLY A 108 43.05 -31.01 88.86
C GLY A 108 42.18 -29.89 88.27
N ASN A 109 41.82 -28.89 89.08
CA ASN A 109 41.07 -27.72 88.63
C ASN A 109 41.84 -26.91 87.58
N LEU A 110 43.16 -26.70 87.74
CA LEU A 110 43.99 -26.02 86.74
C LEU A 110 44.04 -26.77 85.41
N ARG A 111 44.12 -28.11 85.43
CA ARG A 111 44.05 -28.91 84.21
C ARG A 111 42.67 -28.82 83.55
N GLN A 112 41.60 -28.82 84.35
CA GLN A 112 40.24 -28.66 83.85
C GLN A 112 40.02 -27.27 83.24
N THR A 113 40.55 -26.20 83.83
CA THR A 113 40.48 -24.86 83.24
C THR A 113 41.34 -24.73 81.99
N ILE A 114 42.53 -25.34 81.94
CA ILE A 114 43.36 -25.38 80.72
C ILE A 114 42.65 -26.14 79.60
N GLU A 115 42.02 -27.28 79.88
CA GLU A 115 41.27 -28.04 78.87
C GLU A 115 40.02 -27.27 78.41
N ALA A 116 39.33 -26.57 79.31
CA ALA A 116 38.24 -25.66 78.97
C ALA A 116 38.71 -24.51 78.08
N ILE A 117 39.84 -23.87 78.40
CA ILE A 117 40.43 -22.80 77.58
C ILE A 117 40.81 -23.34 76.21
N LYS A 118 41.48 -24.50 76.13
CA LYS A 118 41.82 -25.16 74.87
C LYS A 118 40.57 -25.47 74.03
N GLY A 119 39.49 -25.91 74.68
CA GLY A 119 38.18 -26.08 74.06
C GLY A 119 37.62 -24.77 73.50
N THR A 120 37.64 -23.67 74.26
CA THR A 120 37.18 -22.35 73.81
C THR A 120 38.03 -21.79 72.67
N CYS A 121 39.36 -21.96 72.70
CA CYS A 121 40.25 -21.57 71.60
C CYS A 121 39.97 -22.40 70.34
N GLY A 122 39.70 -23.70 70.47
CA GLY A 122 39.30 -24.55 69.35
C GLY A 122 37.94 -24.16 68.76
N PHE A 123 36.97 -23.81 69.62
CA PHE A 123 35.68 -23.28 69.18
C PHE A 123 35.84 -21.92 68.47
N LEU A 124 36.65 -21.01 69.03
CA LEU A 124 36.93 -19.71 68.44
C LEU A 124 37.64 -19.83 67.09
N ALA A 125 38.56 -20.78 66.95
CA ALA A 125 39.22 -21.07 65.68
C ALA A 125 38.20 -21.54 64.63
N LYS A 126 37.30 -22.47 64.99
CA LYS A 126 36.23 -22.94 64.11
C LYS A 126 35.22 -21.85 63.76
N SER A 127 34.84 -21.00 64.72
CA SER A 127 33.93 -19.88 64.46
C SER A 127 34.57 -18.83 63.57
N THR A 128 35.87 -18.55 63.74
CA THR A 128 36.62 -17.64 62.88
C THR A 128 36.74 -18.20 61.46
N GLU A 129 37.00 -19.51 61.31
CA GLU A 129 37.00 -20.18 60.01
C GLU A 129 35.62 -20.13 59.34
N TYR A 130 34.55 -20.34 60.11
CA TYR A 130 33.18 -20.23 59.60
C TYR A 130 32.84 -18.81 59.16
N VAL A 131 33.18 -17.79 59.97
CA VAL A 131 32.98 -16.38 59.61
C VAL A 131 33.82 -15.99 58.40
N ALA A 132 35.06 -16.48 58.29
CA ALA A 132 35.91 -16.24 57.13
C ALA A 132 35.33 -16.87 55.85
N LYS A 133 34.73 -18.07 55.95
CA LYS A 133 34.04 -18.73 54.83
C LYS A 133 32.68 -18.10 54.51
N ALA A 134 31.95 -17.61 55.50
CA ALA A 134 30.62 -17.02 55.34
C ALA A 134 30.68 -15.55 54.89
N GLY A 135 31.74 -14.81 55.21
CA GLY A 135 31.89 -13.39 54.87
C GLY A 135 31.67 -13.08 53.37
N PRO A 136 32.33 -13.80 52.45
CA PRO A 136 32.08 -13.65 51.02
C PRO A 136 30.63 -13.94 50.60
N ALA A 137 29.97 -14.91 51.24
CA ALA A 137 28.57 -15.25 50.96
C ALA A 137 27.59 -14.18 51.43
N ILE A 138 27.83 -13.59 52.62
CA ILE A 138 27.03 -12.48 53.16
C ILE A 138 27.15 -11.25 52.25
N LYS A 139 28.39 -10.89 51.86
CA LYS A 139 28.61 -9.79 50.92
C LYS A 139 27.96 -10.04 49.56
N GLY A 140 28.03 -11.27 49.07
CA GLY A 140 27.35 -11.67 47.83
C GLY A 140 25.82 -11.56 47.94
N ALA A 141 25.23 -11.88 49.09
CA ALA A 141 23.80 -11.74 49.32
C ALA A 141 23.36 -10.26 49.30
N GLU A 142 24.12 -9.38 49.96
CA GLU A 142 23.87 -7.92 49.93
C GLU A 142 23.99 -7.33 48.53
N GLU A 143 25.00 -7.74 47.76
CA GLU A 143 25.15 -7.31 46.36
C GLU A 143 23.98 -7.80 45.50
N LEU A 144 23.51 -9.02 45.72
CA LEU A 144 22.37 -9.59 45.00
C LEU A 144 21.06 -8.87 45.34
N GLU A 145 20.87 -8.48 46.61
CA GLU A 145 19.73 -7.66 47.03
C GLU A 145 19.73 -6.29 46.34
N LYS A 146 20.88 -5.59 46.30
CA LYS A 146 21.01 -4.33 45.57
C LYS A 146 20.68 -4.47 44.08
N VAL A 147 21.09 -5.57 43.45
CA VAL A 147 20.77 -5.83 42.03
C VAL A 147 19.27 -6.08 41.84
N ARG A 148 18.61 -6.78 42.79
CA ARG A 148 17.15 -6.98 42.76
C ARG A 148 16.41 -5.65 42.87
N ASP A 149 16.79 -4.79 43.81
CA ASP A 149 16.17 -3.48 44.00
C ASP A 149 16.34 -2.60 42.75
N LEU A 150 17.54 -2.59 42.17
CA LEU A 150 17.81 -1.87 40.94
C LEU A 150 16.95 -2.38 39.78
N LEU A 151 16.85 -3.70 39.62
CA LEU A 151 16.04 -4.33 38.59
C LEU A 151 14.55 -3.99 38.78
N GLN A 152 14.05 -4.02 40.01
CA GLN A 152 12.67 -3.67 40.32
C GLN A 152 12.38 -2.19 40.03
N SER A 153 13.29 -1.28 40.38
CA SER A 153 13.17 0.15 40.04
C SER A 153 13.13 0.36 38.53
N ARG A 154 14.05 -0.26 37.78
CA ARG A 154 14.08 -0.18 36.31
C ARG A 154 12.84 -0.77 35.66
N LYS A 155 12.33 -1.87 36.20
CA LYS A 155 11.08 -2.47 35.73
C LYS A 155 9.91 -1.51 35.91
N ALA A 156 9.78 -0.88 37.08
CA ALA A 156 8.73 0.10 37.34
C ALA A 156 8.84 1.33 36.44
N GLU A 157 10.06 1.84 36.21
CA GLU A 157 10.32 2.93 35.26
C GLU A 157 9.84 2.55 33.84
N HIS A 158 10.24 1.39 33.33
CA HIS A 158 9.86 0.94 32.00
C HIS A 158 8.36 0.67 31.86
N GLU A 159 7.70 0.10 32.87
CA GLU A 159 6.24 -0.07 32.88
C GLU A 159 5.53 1.28 32.81
N ALA A 160 6.02 2.30 33.54
CA ALA A 160 5.48 3.65 33.47
C ALA A 160 5.71 4.31 32.09
N GLU A 161 6.89 4.13 31.50
CA GLU A 161 7.20 4.60 30.14
C GLU A 161 6.30 3.94 29.09
N LEU A 162 6.09 2.62 29.17
CA LEU A 162 5.21 1.88 28.27
C LEU A 162 3.76 2.34 28.41
N ALA A 163 3.25 2.52 29.63
CA ALA A 163 1.90 3.03 29.86
C ALA A 163 1.71 4.43 29.26
N LYS A 164 2.73 5.29 29.36
CA LYS A 164 2.71 6.62 28.74
C LYS A 164 2.68 6.54 27.21
N LEU A 165 3.51 5.70 26.62
CA LEU A 165 3.56 5.50 25.17
C LEU A 165 2.24 4.93 24.63
N GLU A 166 1.63 3.99 25.37
CA GLU A 166 0.33 3.42 25.01
C GLU A 166 -0.77 4.49 25.01
N ALA A 167 -0.83 5.33 26.05
CA ALA A 167 -1.80 6.42 26.14
C ALA A 167 -1.61 7.46 25.01
N GLU A 168 -0.37 7.84 24.71
CA GLU A 168 -0.04 8.75 23.62
C GLU A 168 -0.43 8.17 22.26
N LEU A 169 -0.09 6.91 22.00
CA LEU A 169 -0.39 6.24 20.75
C LEU A 169 -1.89 6.04 20.55
N SER A 170 -2.61 5.64 21.60
CA SER A 170 -4.07 5.51 21.60
C SER A 170 -4.73 6.84 21.25
N THR A 171 -4.28 7.95 21.85
CA THR A 171 -4.80 9.30 21.57
C THR A 171 -4.56 9.70 20.11
N ARG A 172 -3.34 9.55 19.61
CA ARG A 172 -3.01 9.85 18.21
C ARG A 172 -3.81 9.01 17.22
N LEU A 173 -3.99 7.73 17.52
CA LEU A 173 -4.76 6.81 16.68
C LEU A 173 -6.24 7.19 16.67
N GLN A 174 -6.82 7.54 17.82
CA GLN A 174 -8.19 8.03 17.88
C GLN A 174 -8.38 9.33 17.08
N ASP A 175 -7.45 10.28 17.19
CA ASP A 175 -7.52 11.54 16.47
C ASP A 175 -7.38 11.34 14.95
N ALA A 176 -6.48 10.47 14.52
CA ALA A 176 -6.30 10.11 13.11
C ALA A 176 -7.54 9.40 12.52
N ILE A 177 -8.18 8.52 13.29
CA ILE A 177 -9.44 7.89 12.88
C ILE A 177 -10.55 8.92 12.78
N LYS A 178 -10.69 9.81 13.78
CA LYS A 178 -11.71 10.87 13.78
C LYS A 178 -11.53 11.88 12.66
N SER A 179 -10.29 12.24 12.30
CA SER A 179 -10.05 13.13 11.16
C SER A 179 -10.39 12.44 9.84
N SER A 180 -9.90 11.22 9.63
CA SER A 180 -10.18 10.43 8.43
C SER A 180 -11.68 10.22 8.20
N LEU A 181 -12.43 9.85 9.25
CA LEU A 181 -13.89 9.70 9.17
C LEU A 181 -14.61 11.01 8.86
N ARG A 182 -14.13 12.15 9.40
CA ARG A 182 -14.69 13.47 9.09
C ARG A 182 -14.45 13.84 7.63
N ASP A 183 -13.24 13.63 7.12
CA ASP A 183 -12.90 13.93 5.74
C ASP A 183 -13.73 13.08 4.76
N GLU A 184 -13.89 11.78 5.06
CA GLU A 184 -14.71 10.88 4.26
C GLU A 184 -16.21 11.24 4.31
N ALA A 185 -16.73 11.61 5.48
CA ALA A 185 -18.11 12.08 5.61
C ALA A 185 -18.34 13.37 4.80
N VAL A 186 -17.41 14.34 4.87
CA VAL A 186 -17.49 15.58 4.08
C VAL A 186 -17.41 15.28 2.58
N ARG A 187 -16.55 14.33 2.18
CA ARG A 187 -16.43 13.89 0.78
C ARG A 187 -17.75 13.31 0.26
N LEU A 188 -18.37 12.40 1.01
CA LEU A 188 -19.64 11.77 0.65
C LEU A 188 -20.80 12.79 0.61
N VAL A 189 -20.88 13.70 1.58
CA VAL A 189 -21.89 14.76 1.58
C VAL A 189 -21.71 15.67 0.36
N LYS A 190 -20.47 16.07 0.06
CA LYS A 190 -20.17 16.92 -1.12
C LYS A 190 -20.53 16.22 -2.43
N GLU A 191 -20.26 14.93 -2.54
CA GLU A 191 -20.63 14.11 -3.70
C GLU A 191 -22.16 14.05 -3.86
N ARG A 192 -22.88 13.78 -2.76
CA ARG A 192 -24.34 13.71 -2.79
C ARG A 192 -24.99 15.05 -3.09
N VAL A 193 -24.51 16.13 -2.48
CA VAL A 193 -24.99 17.50 -2.74
C VAL A 193 -24.76 17.88 -4.20
N ARG A 194 -23.61 17.53 -4.79
CA ARG A 194 -23.34 17.78 -6.21
C ARG A 194 -24.33 17.05 -7.11
N GLU A 195 -24.59 15.77 -6.83
CA GLU A 195 -25.54 14.96 -7.59
C GLU A 195 -26.97 15.53 -7.50
N GLU A 196 -27.44 15.82 -6.28
CA GLU A 196 -28.76 16.39 -6.05
C GLU A 196 -28.92 17.78 -6.69
N LEU A 197 -27.88 18.61 -6.61
CA LEU A 197 -27.87 19.92 -7.24
C LEU A 197 -27.89 19.79 -8.77
N SER A 198 -27.06 18.92 -9.36
CA SER A 198 -27.07 18.65 -10.80
C SER A 198 -28.43 18.16 -11.27
N ASN A 199 -29.06 17.25 -10.53
CA ASN A 199 -30.39 16.73 -10.84
C ASN A 199 -31.46 17.81 -10.73
N SER A 200 -31.41 18.64 -9.68
CA SER A 200 -32.36 19.73 -9.45
C SER A 200 -32.23 20.82 -10.51
N VAL A 201 -31.01 21.23 -10.83
CA VAL A 201 -30.72 22.18 -11.90
C VAL A 201 -31.18 21.61 -13.24
N ASN A 202 -30.89 20.35 -13.54
CA ASN A 202 -31.34 19.74 -14.80
C ASN A 202 -32.88 19.67 -14.90
N LYS A 203 -33.57 19.34 -13.79
CA LYS A 203 -35.04 19.38 -13.74
C LYS A 203 -35.59 20.79 -13.96
N GLN A 204 -35.01 21.80 -13.31
CA GLN A 204 -35.44 23.19 -13.49
C GLN A 204 -35.17 23.69 -14.90
N LEU A 205 -34.01 23.36 -15.47
CA LEU A 205 -33.70 23.66 -16.86
C LEU A 205 -34.70 23.03 -17.82
N HIS A 206 -35.08 21.76 -17.60
CA HIS A 206 -36.12 21.09 -18.41
C HIS A 206 -37.51 21.74 -18.30
N LEU A 207 -37.84 22.38 -17.18
CA LEU A 207 -39.10 23.10 -17.02
C LEU A 207 -39.07 24.51 -17.64
N GLN A 208 -37.90 25.15 -17.65
CA GLN A 208 -37.75 26.54 -18.10
C GLN A 208 -37.37 26.67 -19.57
N LEU A 209 -36.62 25.71 -20.12
CA LEU A 209 -36.25 25.71 -21.54
C LEU A 209 -37.31 24.98 -22.36
N PRO A 210 -37.84 25.61 -23.43
CA PRO A 210 -38.61 24.92 -24.45
C PRO A 210 -37.82 23.73 -25.01
N VAL A 211 -38.52 22.62 -25.28
CA VAL A 211 -37.92 21.35 -25.75
C VAL A 211 -37.14 21.58 -27.05
N GLU A 212 -37.61 22.48 -27.91
CA GLU A 212 -36.99 22.81 -29.19
C GLU A 212 -35.58 23.41 -29.01
N VAL A 213 -35.40 24.31 -28.03
CA VAL A 213 -34.09 24.94 -27.77
C VAL A 213 -33.12 23.91 -27.20
N TYR A 214 -33.62 22.98 -26.40
CA TYR A 214 -32.81 21.90 -25.85
C TYR A 214 -32.33 20.93 -26.93
N ASP A 215 -33.21 20.53 -27.84
CA ASP A 215 -32.86 19.67 -28.97
C ASP A 215 -31.87 20.37 -29.91
N GLN A 216 -32.07 21.66 -30.20
CA GLN A 216 -31.12 22.48 -30.95
C GLN A 216 -29.75 22.54 -30.27
N THR A 217 -29.71 22.72 -28.95
CA THR A 217 -28.45 22.76 -28.18
C THR A 217 -27.71 21.43 -28.23
N LYS A 218 -28.40 20.29 -28.38
CA LYS A 218 -27.78 18.98 -28.59
C LYS A 218 -27.32 18.76 -30.02
N GLU A 219 -28.08 19.27 -30.98
CA GLU A 219 -27.77 19.10 -32.40
C GLU A 219 -26.58 19.95 -32.83
N HIS A 220 -26.46 21.19 -32.37
CA HIS A 220 -25.38 22.11 -32.78
C HIS A 220 -23.96 21.57 -32.53
N PRO A 221 -23.61 21.00 -31.36
CA PRO A 221 -22.30 20.37 -31.17
C PRO A 221 -22.04 19.22 -32.14
N ALA A 222 -23.06 18.42 -32.46
CA ALA A 222 -22.95 17.34 -33.43
C ALA A 222 -22.71 17.89 -34.84
N GLN A 223 -23.43 18.95 -35.24
CA GLN A 223 -23.23 19.65 -36.50
C GLN A 223 -21.83 20.28 -36.59
N ILE A 224 -21.36 20.92 -35.51
CA ILE A 224 -20.01 21.51 -35.43
C ILE A 224 -18.95 20.42 -35.54
N LEU A 225 -19.12 19.29 -34.84
CA LEU A 225 -18.21 18.15 -34.94
C LEU A 225 -18.18 17.61 -36.36
N GLN A 226 -19.34 17.42 -36.98
CA GLN A 226 -19.47 16.97 -38.37
C GLN A 226 -18.78 17.93 -39.35
N ALA A 227 -19.00 19.24 -39.21
CA ALA A 227 -18.35 20.26 -40.04
C ALA A 227 -16.83 20.24 -39.87
N ARG A 228 -16.35 20.13 -38.62
CA ARG A 228 -14.92 20.02 -38.30
C ARG A 228 -14.30 18.77 -38.91
N THR A 229 -14.94 17.61 -38.74
CA THR A 229 -14.51 16.34 -39.32
C THR A 229 -14.51 16.42 -40.85
N SER A 230 -15.51 17.06 -41.46
CA SER A 230 -15.58 17.27 -42.90
C SER A 230 -14.42 18.12 -43.41
N VAL A 231 -14.14 19.25 -42.76
CA VAL A 231 -13.01 20.12 -43.11
C VAL A 231 -11.68 19.38 -42.97
N TYR A 232 -11.49 18.68 -41.85
CA TYR A 232 -10.29 17.88 -41.60
C TYR A 232 -10.10 16.77 -42.65
N ASN A 233 -11.17 16.04 -42.98
CA ASN A 233 -11.13 14.96 -43.97
C ASN A 233 -10.89 15.49 -45.39
N SER A 234 -11.47 16.64 -45.76
CA SER A 234 -11.18 17.30 -47.03
C SER A 234 -9.71 17.73 -47.11
N GLU A 235 -9.14 18.28 -46.03
CA GLU A 235 -7.72 18.63 -45.97
C GLU A 235 -6.83 17.37 -46.02
N ALA A 236 -7.21 16.30 -45.32
CA ALA A 236 -6.50 15.03 -45.33
C ALA A 236 -6.49 14.40 -46.73
N ARG A 237 -7.63 14.40 -47.43
CA ARG A 237 -7.74 13.93 -48.82
C ARG A 237 -6.89 14.77 -49.77
N ALA A 238 -6.91 16.10 -49.63
CA ALA A 238 -6.07 16.98 -50.44
C ALA A 238 -4.58 16.65 -50.25
N ARG A 239 -4.10 16.43 -49.01
CA ARG A 239 -2.72 16.00 -48.76
C ARG A 239 -2.42 14.61 -49.31
N ASN A 240 -3.34 13.67 -49.12
CA ASN A 240 -3.19 12.31 -49.63
C ASN A 240 -3.17 12.25 -51.16
N SER A 241 -3.84 13.17 -51.86
CA SER A 241 -3.77 13.26 -53.33
C SER A 241 -2.42 13.72 -53.87
N ALA A 242 -1.63 14.42 -53.04
CA ALA A 242 -0.28 14.84 -53.39
C ALA A 242 0.77 13.73 -53.21
N VAL A 243 0.40 12.59 -52.61
CA VAL A 243 1.29 11.45 -52.38
C VAL A 243 1.70 10.84 -53.73
N ARG A 244 3.02 10.66 -53.91
CA ARG A 244 3.61 10.10 -55.14
C ARG A 244 4.28 8.76 -54.90
N ALA A 245 4.92 8.59 -53.75
CA ALA A 245 5.64 7.40 -53.40
C ALA A 245 4.85 6.52 -52.43
N SER A 246 5.09 5.20 -52.48
CA SER A 246 4.43 4.26 -51.56
C SER A 246 4.89 4.41 -50.11
N SER A 247 6.03 5.05 -49.89
CA SER A 247 6.62 5.36 -48.59
C SER A 247 6.09 6.64 -47.96
N ASP A 248 5.36 7.48 -48.70
CA ASP A 248 4.89 8.76 -48.18
C ASP A 248 3.84 8.52 -47.07
N PRO A 249 3.89 9.31 -45.98
CA PRO A 249 2.96 9.16 -44.87
C PRO A 249 1.56 9.62 -45.28
N LEU A 250 0.57 8.78 -44.98
CA LEU A 250 -0.85 9.09 -45.17
C LEU A 250 -1.38 9.88 -43.98
N ARG A 251 -2.17 10.92 -44.28
CA ARG A 251 -2.92 11.63 -43.25
C ARG A 251 -4.20 10.85 -42.95
N PRO A 252 -4.44 10.48 -41.68
CA PRO A 252 -5.63 9.74 -41.29
C PRO A 252 -6.90 10.53 -41.53
N LEU A 253 -7.99 9.82 -41.84
CA LEU A 253 -9.33 10.39 -41.86
C LEU A 253 -10.00 10.15 -40.50
N GLN A 254 -10.78 11.12 -40.04
CA GLN A 254 -11.61 10.99 -38.85
C GLN A 254 -12.98 10.41 -39.21
N LEU A 255 -13.50 9.53 -38.35
CA LEU A 255 -14.87 9.05 -38.41
C LEU A 255 -15.85 10.14 -37.94
N ARG A 256 -17.16 9.90 -38.05
CA ARG A 256 -18.21 10.81 -37.57
C ARG A 256 -18.09 11.17 -36.08
N ASN A 257 -17.48 10.30 -35.27
CA ASN A 257 -17.22 10.55 -33.85
C ASN A 257 -15.97 11.40 -33.58
N GLY A 258 -15.27 11.86 -34.62
CA GLY A 258 -14.03 12.64 -34.53
C GLY A 258 -12.77 11.83 -34.23
N GLN A 259 -12.87 10.52 -34.00
CA GLN A 259 -11.73 9.64 -33.76
C GLN A 259 -11.18 9.08 -35.07
N VAL A 260 -9.94 8.58 -35.04
CA VAL A 260 -9.30 7.90 -36.18
C VAL A 260 -9.46 6.39 -35.99
N HIS A 261 -9.71 5.67 -37.09
CA HIS A 261 -9.84 4.22 -37.02
C HIS A 261 -8.49 3.57 -36.63
N PRO A 262 -8.44 2.62 -35.68
CA PRO A 262 -7.18 2.03 -35.21
C PRO A 262 -6.42 1.26 -36.30
N LEU A 263 -7.14 0.76 -37.32
CA LEU A 263 -6.55 0.08 -38.48
C LEU A 263 -6.14 1.04 -39.61
N PHE A 264 -6.20 2.36 -39.40
CA PHE A 264 -5.83 3.30 -40.46
C PHE A 264 -4.32 3.18 -40.79
N PRO A 265 -3.94 2.92 -42.05
CA PRO A 265 -2.56 2.69 -42.41
C PRO A 265 -1.75 3.99 -42.41
N LEU A 266 -0.53 3.92 -41.87
CA LEU A 266 0.41 5.05 -41.85
C LEU A 266 0.97 5.42 -43.23
N THR A 267 1.06 4.47 -44.15
CA THR A 267 1.63 4.64 -45.49
C THR A 267 0.82 3.86 -46.53
N VAL A 268 0.97 4.22 -47.81
CA VAL A 268 0.33 3.50 -48.94
C VAL A 268 0.76 2.04 -49.00
N ARG A 269 2.03 1.77 -48.67
CA ARG A 269 2.54 0.41 -48.58
C ARG A 269 1.82 -0.40 -47.50
N ASN A 270 1.65 0.16 -46.31
CA ASN A 270 0.94 -0.52 -45.22
C ASN A 270 -0.52 -0.79 -45.60
N LEU A 271 -1.17 0.11 -46.36
CA LEU A 271 -2.52 -0.11 -46.88
C LEU A 271 -2.57 -1.30 -47.85
N ALA A 272 -1.59 -1.42 -48.73
CA ALA A 272 -1.50 -2.51 -49.69
C ALA A 272 -1.13 -3.86 -49.06
N ASP A 273 -0.63 -3.87 -47.82
CA ASP A 273 -0.29 -5.07 -47.05
C ASP A 273 -1.45 -5.54 -46.14
N LEU A 274 -2.54 -4.76 -46.01
CA LEU A 274 -3.68 -5.12 -45.15
C LEU A 274 -4.42 -6.39 -45.63
N SER A 275 -4.89 -7.21 -44.69
CA SER A 275 -5.74 -8.38 -45.01
C SER A 275 -7.09 -7.94 -45.60
N ASN A 276 -7.75 -8.84 -46.37
CA ASN A 276 -9.06 -8.54 -46.95
C ASN A 276 -10.09 -8.14 -45.87
N ASP A 277 -10.05 -8.81 -44.73
CA ASP A 277 -10.94 -8.53 -43.59
C ASP A 277 -10.69 -7.14 -42.99
N SER A 278 -9.42 -6.73 -42.86
CA SER A 278 -9.06 -5.41 -42.34
C SER A 278 -9.50 -4.29 -43.29
N VAL A 279 -9.36 -4.49 -44.60
CA VAL A 279 -9.83 -3.54 -45.61
C VAL A 279 -11.35 -3.46 -45.62
N ARG A 280 -12.05 -4.60 -45.47
CA ARG A 280 -13.50 -4.64 -45.34
C ARG A 280 -13.97 -3.86 -44.11
N ALA A 281 -13.34 -4.08 -42.96
CA ALA A 281 -13.63 -3.34 -41.74
C ALA A 281 -13.39 -1.83 -41.89
N LEU A 282 -12.34 -1.42 -42.62
CA LEU A 282 -12.10 -0.01 -42.94
C LEU A 282 -13.19 0.57 -43.85
N LEU A 283 -13.57 -0.12 -44.92
CA LEU A 283 -14.62 0.35 -45.83
C LEU A 283 -15.96 0.50 -45.10
N GLU A 284 -16.30 -0.44 -44.22
CA GLU A 284 -17.49 -0.39 -43.38
C GLU A 284 -17.44 0.78 -42.39
N ALA A 285 -16.33 0.94 -41.66
CA ALA A 285 -16.17 2.01 -40.68
C ALA A 285 -16.22 3.42 -41.28
N TYR A 286 -15.78 3.58 -42.53
CA TYR A 286 -15.83 4.85 -43.26
C TYR A 286 -17.07 4.98 -44.18
N GLU A 287 -17.99 4.01 -44.13
CA GLU A 287 -19.22 3.96 -44.94
C GLU A 287 -18.95 4.14 -46.45
N VAL A 288 -17.83 3.59 -46.93
CA VAL A 288 -17.45 3.69 -48.35
C VAL A 288 -18.22 2.61 -49.10
N ILE A 289 -19.32 3.00 -49.73
CA ILE A 289 -20.10 2.12 -50.61
C ILE A 289 -19.25 1.82 -51.85
N PRO A 290 -18.91 0.54 -52.12
CA PRO A 290 -18.19 0.20 -53.33
C PRO A 290 -19.03 0.50 -54.58
N PRO A 291 -18.43 1.03 -55.66
CA PRO A 291 -19.16 1.47 -56.84
C PRO A 291 -20.00 0.38 -57.54
N LEU A 292 -19.68 -0.91 -57.35
CA LEU A 292 -20.37 -2.01 -58.03
C LEU A 292 -21.81 -2.28 -57.54
N LEU A 293 -22.25 -1.67 -56.44
CA LEU A 293 -23.65 -1.76 -56.00
C LEU A 293 -24.57 -0.71 -56.63
N GLN A 294 -24.06 0.21 -57.46
CA GLN A 294 -24.89 1.21 -58.14
C GLN A 294 -25.38 0.77 -59.53
N THR A 295 -24.90 -0.35 -60.07
CA THR A 295 -25.23 -0.83 -61.43
C THR A 295 -26.37 -1.87 -61.47
N GLU A 296 -27.23 -1.94 -60.44
CA GLU A 296 -28.32 -2.94 -60.33
C GLU A 296 -29.68 -2.45 -60.90
N ALA A 297 -29.72 -1.39 -61.73
CA ALA A 297 -30.99 -0.84 -62.26
C ALA A 297 -31.11 -0.83 -63.79
N GLN A 298 -30.38 -1.70 -64.50
CA GLN A 298 -30.61 -1.96 -65.93
C GLN A 298 -31.10 -3.40 -66.09
N PRO A 299 -32.42 -3.63 -66.31
CA PRO A 299 -32.97 -4.96 -66.55
C PRO A 299 -32.59 -5.42 -67.95
N VAL A 300 -31.39 -5.99 -68.11
CA VAL A 300 -31.01 -6.66 -69.34
C VAL A 300 -31.60 -8.06 -69.30
N GLN A 301 -32.75 -8.22 -69.96
CA GLN A 301 -33.36 -9.50 -70.26
C GLN A 301 -32.43 -10.30 -71.18
N SER A 302 -31.55 -11.12 -70.61
CA SER A 302 -30.79 -12.10 -71.38
C SER A 302 -31.07 -13.49 -70.85
N ALA A 303 -32.00 -14.15 -71.53
CA ALA A 303 -32.35 -15.55 -71.33
C ALA A 303 -31.26 -16.42 -71.95
N GLY A 304 -30.46 -17.12 -71.13
CA GLY A 304 -29.56 -18.13 -71.66
C GLY A 304 -28.41 -18.55 -70.74
N GLY A 305 -28.71 -19.48 -69.81
CA GLY A 305 -27.83 -20.60 -69.44
C GLY A 305 -26.40 -20.33 -68.96
N GLY A 306 -26.19 -20.43 -67.65
CA GLY A 306 -24.85 -20.64 -67.08
C GLY A 306 -24.77 -20.33 -65.59
N LYS A 307 -25.27 -21.26 -64.74
CA LYS A 307 -25.20 -21.18 -63.28
C LYS A 307 -23.74 -21.29 -62.80
N ASN A 308 -23.04 -20.17 -62.77
CA ASN A 308 -21.95 -19.91 -61.83
C ASN A 308 -22.14 -18.46 -61.38
N LEU A 309 -23.11 -18.23 -60.49
CA LEU A 309 -23.15 -17.03 -59.65
C LEU A 309 -21.85 -17.07 -58.83
N ARG A 310 -20.77 -16.56 -59.43
CA ARG A 310 -19.58 -16.17 -58.69
C ARG A 310 -20.08 -15.15 -57.71
N ASP A 311 -20.05 -15.52 -56.44
CA ASP A 311 -20.31 -14.62 -55.33
C ASP A 311 -19.59 -13.30 -55.66
N GLY A 312 -20.35 -12.24 -55.92
CA GLY A 312 -19.87 -10.98 -56.49
C GLY A 312 -19.01 -10.18 -55.51
N SER A 313 -18.30 -10.87 -54.63
CA SER A 313 -17.39 -10.29 -53.67
C SER A 313 -16.24 -9.65 -54.44
N LEU A 314 -16.17 -8.33 -54.35
CA LEU A 314 -15.02 -7.54 -54.79
C LEU A 314 -13.72 -8.21 -54.34
N THR A 315 -12.78 -8.32 -55.26
CA THR A 315 -11.42 -8.77 -54.96
C THR A 315 -10.79 -7.85 -53.92
N ARG A 316 -9.74 -8.33 -53.24
CA ARG A 316 -9.02 -7.54 -52.23
C ARG A 316 -8.49 -6.24 -52.84
N GLU A 317 -7.94 -6.32 -54.04
CA GLU A 317 -7.33 -5.23 -54.78
C GLU A 317 -8.39 -4.18 -55.15
N GLU A 318 -9.58 -4.59 -55.58
CA GLU A 318 -10.70 -3.69 -55.86
C GLU A 318 -11.17 -2.95 -54.59
N LYS A 319 -11.27 -3.65 -53.45
CA LYS A 319 -11.61 -3.02 -52.16
C LYS A 319 -10.56 -1.99 -51.74
N ILE A 320 -9.27 -2.33 -51.88
CA ILE A 320 -8.17 -1.40 -51.61
C ILE A 320 -8.23 -0.20 -52.55
N ASN A 321 -8.44 -0.41 -53.85
CA ASN A 321 -8.55 0.66 -54.84
C ASN A 321 -9.74 1.58 -54.57
N SER A 322 -10.88 1.01 -54.15
CA SER A 322 -12.05 1.78 -53.72
C SER A 322 -11.72 2.65 -52.51
N PHE A 323 -10.99 2.10 -51.52
CA PHE A 323 -10.56 2.87 -50.35
C PHE A 323 -9.53 3.94 -50.72
N MET A 324 -8.52 3.63 -51.54
CA MET A 324 -7.51 4.58 -52.03
C MET A 324 -8.17 5.77 -52.74
N THR A 325 -9.17 5.49 -53.58
CA THR A 325 -9.96 6.51 -54.27
C THR A 325 -10.72 7.39 -53.26
N PHE A 326 -11.35 6.79 -52.24
CA PHE A 326 -12.07 7.52 -51.19
C PHE A 326 -11.18 8.44 -50.35
N ILE A 327 -9.94 8.02 -50.07
CA ILE A 327 -8.96 8.83 -49.32
C ILE A 327 -8.19 9.81 -50.22
N GLY A 328 -8.51 9.86 -51.53
CA GLY A 328 -7.99 10.84 -52.49
C GLY A 328 -6.66 10.47 -53.13
N ILE A 329 -6.17 9.24 -52.97
CA ILE A 329 -4.88 8.81 -53.53
C ILE A 329 -5.06 8.42 -55.01
N PRO A 330 -4.29 8.99 -55.95
CA PRO A 330 -4.42 8.71 -57.39
C PRO A 330 -3.77 7.40 -57.84
N LEU A 331 -3.25 6.61 -56.90
CA LEU A 331 -2.55 5.35 -57.14
C LEU A 331 -3.54 4.19 -57.15
N ARG A 332 -3.24 3.16 -57.96
CA ARG A 332 -4.02 1.92 -58.03
C ARG A 332 -3.13 0.71 -57.82
N VAL A 333 -3.65 -0.26 -57.08
CA VAL A 333 -3.08 -1.60 -56.95
C VAL A 333 -3.53 -2.42 -58.16
N ILE A 334 -2.58 -2.85 -58.96
CA ILE A 334 -2.83 -3.74 -60.09
C ILE A 334 -2.74 -5.18 -59.57
N PRO A 335 -3.76 -6.03 -59.80
CA PRO A 335 -3.68 -7.44 -59.49
C PRO A 335 -2.48 -8.04 -60.22
N THR A 336 -1.51 -8.59 -59.48
CA THR A 336 -0.44 -9.36 -60.11
C THR A 336 -1.11 -10.56 -60.79
N PRO A 337 -0.90 -10.79 -62.10
CA PRO A 337 -1.44 -11.97 -62.75
C PRO A 337 -0.98 -13.18 -61.94
N SER A 338 -1.93 -13.96 -61.43
CA SER A 338 -1.63 -15.18 -60.70
C SER A 338 -0.84 -16.07 -61.67
N SER A 339 0.50 -16.05 -61.57
CA SER A 339 1.31 -16.96 -62.33
C SER A 339 0.93 -18.32 -61.81
N ALA A 340 0.21 -19.09 -62.61
CA ALA A 340 -0.24 -20.44 -62.31
C ALA A 340 0.93 -21.44 -62.24
N SER A 341 2.04 -21.04 -61.62
CA SER A 341 3.16 -21.91 -61.30
C SER A 341 2.81 -22.66 -60.01
N SER A 342 2.33 -23.88 -60.19
CA SER A 342 2.26 -24.92 -59.17
C SER A 342 3.59 -25.01 -58.41
N SER A 343 3.68 -24.44 -57.22
CA SER A 343 4.78 -24.74 -56.33
C SER A 343 4.34 -24.66 -54.89
N LYS A 344 4.36 -25.83 -54.24
CA LYS A 344 4.12 -26.03 -52.82
C LYS A 344 5.28 -25.40 -52.04
N GLU A 345 5.22 -24.11 -51.71
CA GLU A 345 6.06 -23.56 -50.64
C GLU A 345 5.48 -22.22 -50.20
N GLY A 346 5.18 -22.08 -48.90
CA GLY A 346 4.42 -20.98 -48.30
C GLY A 346 5.12 -19.61 -48.31
N LYS A 347 5.38 -19.06 -49.50
CA LYS A 347 5.89 -17.70 -49.68
C LYS A 347 4.73 -16.70 -49.63
N ARG A 348 4.79 -15.79 -48.66
CA ARG A 348 3.89 -14.62 -48.56
C ARG A 348 3.93 -13.87 -49.90
N PHE A 349 2.79 -13.79 -50.58
CA PHE A 349 2.65 -13.02 -51.80
C PHE A 349 2.95 -11.55 -51.48
N THR A 350 4.14 -11.09 -51.83
CA THR A 350 4.43 -9.65 -51.88
C THR A 350 3.73 -9.13 -53.13
N SER A 351 2.51 -8.63 -52.98
CA SER A 351 1.80 -7.95 -54.06
C SER A 351 2.67 -6.80 -54.55
N THR A 352 3.19 -6.89 -55.78
CA THR A 352 3.99 -5.83 -56.36
C THR A 352 3.07 -4.65 -56.67
N LEU A 353 3.14 -3.61 -55.85
CA LEU A 353 2.51 -2.32 -56.12
C LEU A 353 3.14 -1.68 -57.35
N LEU A 354 2.48 -1.82 -58.51
CA LEU A 354 2.81 -1.02 -59.68
C LEU A 354 2.11 0.32 -59.56
N ILE A 355 2.87 1.33 -59.16
CA ILE A 355 2.42 2.72 -59.05
C ILE A 355 2.33 3.29 -60.47
N SER A 356 1.17 3.14 -61.12
CA SER A 356 0.87 3.89 -62.34
C SER A 356 0.19 5.20 -61.93
N SER A 357 0.88 6.32 -62.12
CA SER A 357 0.27 7.64 -61.98
C SER A 357 -0.61 7.88 -63.21
N CYS A 358 -1.93 7.79 -63.05
CA CYS A 358 -2.85 8.24 -64.09
C CYS A 358 -2.86 9.78 -64.05
N TYR A 359 -2.07 10.41 -64.91
CA TYR A 359 -2.10 11.86 -65.15
C TYR A 359 -2.80 12.19 -66.45
#